data_AF-A0A8S3K4X4-F1
#
_entry.id   AF-A0A8S3K4X4-F1
#
_cell.length_a   1.000
_cell.length_b   1.000
_cell.length_c   1.000
_cell.angle_alpha   90.00
_cell.angle_beta   90.00
_cell.angle_gamma   90.00
#
_symmetry.space_group_name_H-M   'P 1'
#
loop_
_entity.id
_entity.type
_entity.pdbx_description
1 polymer ?
#
loop_
_entity_poly.entity_id
_entity_poly.type
_entity_poly.pdbx_seq_one_letter_code
_entity_poly.pdbx_strand_id
1 'polypeptide(L)'
;LERLSPAKPTNEEDMPRYQAICEKLGDLAVSQGAYAGAAQKYLDAGNKIKSIRALIHSGDVERITRFANGARSREVYILAADHLKTLDWKKYPDALQNIMNFYKKARAYEKLAQFYDMCAQ
;
A
#
# COMPACT_ATOMS: atom_id res chain seq x y z
N LEU A 1 -10.81 -10.94 14.32
CA LEU A 1 -10.52 -9.49 14.22
C LEU A 1 -11.64 -8.69 13.52
N GLU A 2 -12.38 -9.24 12.56
CA GLU A 2 -13.45 -8.50 11.86
C GLU A 2 -14.62 -8.06 12.75
N ARG A 3 -14.95 -8.82 13.81
CA ARG A 3 -16.10 -8.52 14.69
C ARG A 3 -15.87 -7.43 15.74
N LEU A 4 -14.66 -6.87 15.82
CA LEU A 4 -14.27 -5.87 16.83
C LEU A 4 -14.09 -4.46 16.25
N SER A 5 -14.35 -4.27 14.95
CA SER A 5 -14.24 -2.94 14.35
C SER A 5 -15.47 -2.11 14.71
N PRO A 6 -15.30 -0.89 15.24
CA PRO A 6 -16.43 0.01 15.46
C PRO A 6 -17.13 0.29 14.12
N ALA A 7 -18.43 0.58 14.17
CA ALA A 7 -19.13 1.06 12.99
C ALA A 7 -18.60 2.45 12.59
N LYS A 8 -18.49 2.71 11.29
CA LYS A 8 -18.08 4.03 10.80
C LYS A 8 -19.12 5.06 11.25
N PRO A 9 -18.73 6.14 11.95
CA PRO A 9 -19.66 7.16 12.39
C PRO A 9 -20.25 7.91 11.20
N THR A 10 -21.46 8.44 11.38
CA THR A 10 -22.17 9.25 10.37
C THR A 10 -21.92 10.75 10.56
N ASN A 11 -21.52 11.17 11.75
CA ASN A 11 -21.16 12.53 12.11
C ASN A 11 -19.64 12.78 11.96
N GLU A 12 -19.28 13.99 11.52
CA GLU A 12 -17.88 14.38 11.32
C GLU A 12 -17.11 14.51 12.64
N GLU A 13 -17.80 14.82 13.75
CA GLU A 13 -17.19 14.98 15.07
C GLU A 13 -16.54 13.69 15.60
N ASP A 14 -17.13 12.52 15.32
CA ASP A 14 -16.61 11.23 15.77
C ASP A 14 -15.60 10.61 14.79
N MET A 15 -15.45 11.17 13.58
CA MET A 15 -14.53 10.65 12.57
C MET A 15 -13.08 10.58 13.04
N PRO A 16 -12.50 11.61 13.70
CA PRO A 16 -11.13 11.53 14.23
C PRO A 16 -10.95 10.40 15.24
N ARG A 17 -11.94 10.19 16.12
CA ARG A 17 -11.91 9.12 17.12
C ARG A 17 -11.98 7.75 16.45
N TYR A 18 -12.86 7.59 15.46
CA TYR A 18 -12.97 6.37 14.66
C TYR A 18 -11.65 6.05 13.94
N GLN A 19 -11.05 7.03 13.27
CA GLN A 19 -9.77 6.87 12.58
C GLN A 19 -8.67 6.42 13.55
N ALA A 20 -8.56 7.05 14.73
CA ALA A 20 -7.57 6.67 15.73
C ALA A 20 -7.76 5.23 16.25
N ILE A 21 -9.01 4.79 16.43
CA ILE A 21 -9.29 3.40 16.83
C ILE A 21 -8.90 2.43 15.72
N CYS A 22 -9.27 2.74 14.47
CA CYS A 22 -8.89 1.93 13.31
C CYS A 22 -7.37 1.85 13.15
N GLU A 23 -6.62 2.93 13.34
CA GLU A 23 -5.16 2.87 13.32
C GLU A 23 -4.60 1.93 14.40
N LYS A 24 -5.08 2.03 15.64
CA LYS A 24 -4.63 1.15 16.74
C LYS A 24 -4.96 -0.32 16.48
N LEU A 25 -6.14 -0.60 15.90
CA LEU A 25 -6.51 -1.95 15.47
C LEU A 25 -5.60 -2.46 14.35
N GLY A 26 -5.20 -1.58 13.42
CA GLY A 26 -4.20 -1.88 12.40
C GLY A 26 -2.85 -2.23 12.99
N ASP A 27 -2.36 -1.42 13.93
CA ASP A 27 -1.07 -1.65 14.61
C ASP A 27 -1.07 -2.99 15.38
N LEU A 28 -2.18 -3.33 16.05
CA LEU A 28 -2.35 -4.63 16.70
C LEU A 28 -2.42 -5.80 15.70
N ALA A 29 -3.09 -5.61 14.56
CA ALA A 29 -3.14 -6.64 13.52
C ALA A 29 -1.75 -6.90 12.91
N VAL A 30 -0.92 -5.86 12.74
CA VAL A 30 0.49 -6.00 12.31
C VAL A 30 1.28 -6.83 13.32
N SER A 31 1.16 -6.54 14.62
CA SER A 31 1.90 -7.30 15.65
C SER A 31 1.49 -8.77 15.75
N GLN A 32 0.28 -9.09 15.29
CA GLN A 32 -0.22 -10.47 15.17
C GLN A 32 0.11 -11.13 13.82
N GLY A 33 0.81 -10.44 12.91
CA GLY A 33 1.10 -10.93 11.55
C GLY A 33 -0.11 -10.92 10.60
N ALA A 34 -1.24 -10.34 11.01
CA ALA A 34 -2.47 -10.26 10.24
C ALA A 34 -2.46 -9.06 9.26
N TYR A 35 -1.50 -9.04 8.33
CA TYR A 35 -1.21 -7.90 7.47
C TYR A 35 -2.38 -7.47 6.55
N ALA A 36 -3.16 -8.42 6.02
CA ALA A 36 -4.33 -8.11 5.20
C ALA A 36 -5.41 -7.36 6.02
N GLY A 37 -5.65 -7.81 7.25
CA GLY A 37 -6.56 -7.15 8.18
C GLY A 37 -6.04 -5.77 8.59
N ALA A 38 -4.74 -5.65 8.84
CA ALA A 38 -4.10 -4.38 9.15
C ALA A 38 -4.27 -3.35 8.02
N ALA A 39 -4.04 -3.75 6.77
CA ALA A 39 -4.22 -2.89 5.61
C ALA A 39 -5.64 -2.34 5.52
N GLN A 40 -6.66 -3.19 5.74
CA GLN A 40 -8.05 -2.75 5.76
C GLN A 40 -8.32 -1.77 6.91
N LYS A 41 -7.80 -2.02 8.12
CA LYS A 41 -7.96 -1.09 9.24
C LYS A 41 -7.32 0.28 8.97
N TYR A 42 -6.14 0.30 8.34
CA TYR A 42 -5.50 1.55 7.95
C TYR A 42 -6.27 2.28 6.83
N LEU A 43 -6.90 1.55 5.90
CA LEU A 43 -7.83 2.13 4.93
C LEU A 43 -9.04 2.78 5.59
N ASP A 44 -9.64 2.08 6.55
CA ASP A 44 -10.78 2.59 7.33
C ASP A 44 -10.39 3.88 8.07
N ALA A 45 -9.14 3.97 8.54
CA ALA A 45 -8.56 5.17 9.16
C ALA A 45 -8.17 6.28 8.16
N GLY A 46 -8.19 6.01 6.85
CA GLY A 46 -7.70 6.93 5.81
C GLY A 46 -6.17 6.96 5.65
N ASN A 47 -5.43 6.13 6.39
CA ASN A 47 -3.98 6.07 6.37
C ASN A 47 -3.45 5.15 5.26
N LYS A 48 -3.40 5.69 4.03
CA LYS A 48 -2.96 4.95 2.84
C LYS A 48 -1.52 4.45 2.93
N ILE A 49 -0.65 5.14 3.66
CA ILE A 49 0.78 4.80 3.78
C ILE A 49 0.99 3.59 4.69
N LYS A 50 0.35 3.57 5.86
CA LYS A 50 0.38 2.38 6.72
C LYS A 50 -0.29 1.19 6.03
N SER A 51 -1.36 1.41 5.28
CA SER A 51 -2.03 0.37 4.51
C SER A 51 -1.11 -0.28 3.47
N ILE A 52 -0.46 0.49 2.60
CA ILE A 52 0.44 -0.08 1.58
C ILE A 52 1.64 -0.78 2.21
N ARG A 53 2.16 -0.26 3.32
CA ARG A 53 3.24 -0.93 4.06
C ARG A 53 2.78 -2.29 4.58
N ALA A 54 1.60 -2.39 5.18
CA ALA A 54 1.05 -3.67 5.62
C ALA A 54 0.89 -4.66 4.45
N LEU A 55 0.38 -4.20 3.29
CA LEU A 55 0.28 -5.04 2.10
C LEU A 55 1.65 -5.52 1.59
N ILE A 56 2.66 -4.65 1.61
CA ILE A 56 4.04 -5.02 1.26
C ILE A 56 4.57 -6.11 2.19
N HIS A 57 4.32 -6.01 3.50
CA HIS A 57 4.73 -7.05 4.45
C HIS A 57 3.98 -8.37 4.23
N SER A 58 2.77 -8.34 3.67
CA SER A 58 2.04 -9.58 3.32
C SER A 58 2.57 -10.26 2.06
N GLY A 59 3.39 -9.59 1.25
CA GLY A 59 3.94 -10.12 -0.01
C GLY A 59 2.92 -10.33 -1.14
N ASP A 60 1.69 -9.81 -0.98
CA ASP A 60 0.62 -10.01 -1.97
C ASP A 60 0.73 -8.96 -3.09
N VAL A 61 1.47 -9.31 -4.12
CA VAL A 61 1.77 -8.46 -5.29
C VAL A 61 0.51 -7.95 -5.99
N GLU A 62 -0.52 -8.80 -6.12
CA GLU A 62 -1.77 -8.45 -6.78
C GLU A 62 -2.54 -7.40 -5.97
N ARG A 63 -2.63 -7.58 -4.64
CA ARG A 63 -3.27 -6.58 -3.76
C ARG A 63 -2.48 -5.28 -3.71
N ILE A 64 -1.15 -5.32 -3.65
CA ILE A 64 -0.29 -4.12 -3.69
C ILE A 64 -0.55 -3.33 -4.98
N THR A 65 -0.58 -4.01 -6.12
CA THR A 65 -0.78 -3.38 -7.44
C THR A 65 -2.18 -2.78 -7.56
N ARG A 66 -3.23 -3.52 -7.16
CA ARG A 66 -4.61 -3.01 -7.16
C ARG A 66 -4.78 -1.81 -6.22
N PHE A 67 -4.22 -1.90 -5.01
CA PHE A 67 -4.27 -0.83 -4.02
C PHE A 67 -3.60 0.44 -4.56
N ALA A 68 -2.39 0.33 -5.10
CA ALA A 68 -1.66 1.48 -5.63
C ALA A 68 -2.46 2.17 -6.75
N ASN A 69 -3.04 1.41 -7.67
CA ASN A 69 -3.89 1.96 -8.74
C ASN A 69 -5.13 2.71 -8.21
N GLY A 70 -5.76 2.24 -7.13
CA GLY A 70 -6.91 2.89 -6.50
C GLY A 70 -6.55 4.08 -5.59
N ALA A 71 -5.37 4.05 -4.95
CA ALA A 71 -5.02 5.01 -3.90
C ALA A 71 -4.80 6.44 -4.39
N ARG A 72 -4.38 6.61 -5.66
CA ARG A 72 -4.07 7.91 -6.29
C ARG A 72 -3.12 8.79 -5.44
N SER A 73 -2.13 8.18 -4.81
CA SER A 73 -1.15 8.87 -3.96
C SER A 73 0.26 8.67 -4.51
N ARG A 74 1.01 9.76 -4.65
CA ARG A 74 2.40 9.76 -5.10
C ARG A 74 3.27 8.82 -4.27
N GLU A 75 3.17 8.91 -2.95
CA GLU A 75 3.97 8.08 -2.04
C GLU A 75 3.60 6.60 -2.14
N VAL A 76 2.31 6.28 -2.28
CA VAL A 76 1.85 4.89 -2.47
C VAL A 76 2.42 4.31 -3.76
N TYR A 77 2.42 5.07 -4.85
CA TYR A 77 3.02 4.63 -6.10
C TYR A 77 4.53 4.36 -5.95
N ILE A 78 5.26 5.25 -5.28
CA ILE A 78 6.71 5.06 -5.06
C ILE A 78 6.96 3.80 -4.23
N LEU A 79 6.24 3.60 -3.12
CA LEU A 79 6.41 2.43 -2.25
C LEU A 79 6.07 1.13 -2.97
N ALA A 80 4.99 1.10 -3.75
CA ALA A 80 4.62 -0.08 -4.54
C ALA A 80 5.69 -0.39 -5.60
N ALA A 81 6.15 0.62 -6.35
CA ALA A 81 7.19 0.44 -7.37
C ALA A 81 8.52 -0.02 -6.77
N ASP A 82 8.97 0.61 -5.68
CA ASP A 82 10.20 0.26 -4.99
C ASP A 82 10.13 -1.19 -4.47
N HIS A 83 8.99 -1.62 -3.94
CA HIS A 83 8.81 -3.01 -3.51
C HIS A 83 8.81 -4.00 -4.69
N LEU A 84 8.04 -3.74 -5.76
CA LEU A 84 8.01 -4.61 -6.94
C LEU A 84 9.40 -4.76 -7.57
N LYS A 85 10.21 -3.69 -7.53
CA LYS A 85 11.61 -3.72 -7.95
C LYS A 85 12.50 -4.55 -7.02
N THR A 86 12.13 -4.83 -5.78
CA THR A 86 12.92 -5.77 -4.93
C THR A 86 12.58 -7.24 -5.19
N LEU A 87 11.46 -7.50 -5.87
CA LEU A 87 11.07 -8.86 -6.25
C LEU A 87 11.82 -9.30 -7.51
N ASP A 88 11.80 -10.59 -7.81
CA ASP A 88 12.27 -11.10 -9.11
C ASP A 88 11.28 -10.69 -10.21
N TRP A 89 11.30 -9.41 -10.60
CA TRP A 89 10.32 -8.81 -11.51
C TRP A 89 10.32 -9.47 -12.89
N LYS A 90 11.38 -10.18 -13.26
CA LYS A 90 11.46 -10.97 -14.51
C LYS A 90 10.52 -12.18 -14.47
N LYS A 91 10.17 -12.70 -13.29
CA LYS A 91 9.19 -13.79 -13.12
C LYS A 91 7.73 -13.32 -13.22
N TYR A 92 7.48 -12.02 -13.09
CA TYR A 92 6.13 -11.45 -13.09
C TYR A 92 5.91 -10.63 -14.36
N PRO A 93 5.13 -11.14 -15.34
CA PRO A 93 5.01 -10.52 -16.66
C PRO A 93 4.55 -9.06 -16.60
N ASP A 94 3.72 -8.70 -15.62
CA ASP A 94 3.19 -7.35 -15.47
C ASP A 94 4.01 -6.45 -14.53
N ALA A 95 4.98 -6.99 -13.79
CA ALA A 95 5.70 -6.21 -12.78
C ALA A 95 6.50 -5.06 -13.41
N LEU A 96 7.16 -5.30 -14.54
CA LEU A 96 7.93 -4.28 -15.26
C LEU A 96 7.03 -3.11 -15.67
N GLN A 97 5.88 -3.39 -16.30
CA GLN A 97 4.93 -2.35 -16.70
C GLN A 97 4.35 -1.60 -15.49
N ASN A 98 4.04 -2.31 -14.41
CA ASN A 98 3.53 -1.72 -13.17
C ASN A 98 4.56 -0.80 -12.50
N ILE A 99 5.83 -1.21 -12.39
CA ILE A 99 6.92 -0.38 -11.84
C ILE A 99 7.04 0.93 -12.64
N MET A 100 7.14 0.84 -13.97
CA MET A 100 7.24 2.01 -14.83
C MET A 100 6.02 2.92 -14.69
N ASN A 101 4.81 2.36 -14.70
CA ASN A 101 3.57 3.11 -14.58
C ASN A 101 3.47 3.82 -13.23
N PHE A 102 3.85 3.17 -12.14
CA PHE A 102 3.83 3.77 -10.81
C PHE A 102 4.84 4.91 -10.68
N TYR A 103 6.08 4.76 -11.15
CA TYR A 103 7.02 5.89 -11.13
C TYR A 103 6.56 7.05 -12.02
N LYS A 104 5.98 6.78 -13.19
CA LYS A 104 5.38 7.83 -14.06
C LYS A 104 4.23 8.55 -13.35
N LYS A 105 3.29 7.81 -12.76
CA LYS A 105 2.17 8.39 -11.99
C LYS A 105 2.64 9.18 -10.77
N ALA A 106 3.75 8.80 -10.15
CA ALA A 106 4.40 9.52 -9.06
C ALA A 106 5.24 10.73 -9.50
N ARG A 107 5.46 10.90 -10.81
CA ARG A 107 6.45 11.84 -11.40
C ARG A 107 7.86 11.63 -10.79
N ALA A 108 8.20 10.39 -10.47
CA ALA A 108 9.48 10.01 -9.89
C ALA A 108 10.48 9.63 -11.00
N TYR A 109 10.80 10.59 -11.87
CA TYR A 109 11.58 10.33 -13.09
C TYR A 109 13.01 9.86 -12.82
N GLU A 110 13.64 10.30 -11.72
CA GLU A 110 14.96 9.82 -11.30
C GLU A 110 14.94 8.31 -10.99
N LYS A 111 13.94 7.85 -10.21
CA LYS A 111 13.76 6.43 -9.91
C LYS A 111 13.42 5.62 -11.16
N LEU A 112 12.67 6.21 -12.08
CA LEU A 112 12.36 5.58 -13.38
C LEU A 112 13.62 5.42 -14.24
N ALA A 113 14.48 6.43 -14.32
CA ALA A 113 15.74 6.35 -15.04
C ALA A 113 16.65 5.26 -14.46
N GLN A 114 16.83 5.24 -13.14
CA GLN A 114 17.57 4.19 -12.44
C GLN A 114 17.03 2.78 -12.74
N PHE A 115 15.70 2.65 -12.85
CA PHE A 115 15.10 1.36 -13.20
C PHE A 115 15.37 0.94 -14.65
N TYR A 116 15.42 1.88 -15.60
CA TYR A 116 15.82 1.57 -16.98
C TYR A 116 17.28 1.12 -17.06
N ASP A 117 18.19 1.78 -16.33
CA ASP A 117 19.59 1.36 -16.26
C ASP A 117 19.72 -0.06 -15.71
N MET A 118 18.95 -0.41 -14.67
CA MET A 118 18.90 -1.78 -14.12
C MET A 118 18.35 -2.82 -15.11
N CYS A 119 17.49 -2.42 -16.06
CA CYS A 119 16.95 -3.33 -17.08
C CYS A 119 17.92 -3.54 -18.26
N ALA A 120 18.85 -2.62 -18.47
CA ALA A 120 19.83 -2.68 -19.55
C ALA A 120 21.10 -3.48 -19.19
N GLN A 121 21.25 -3.87 -17.91
CA GLN A 121 22.31 -4.76 -17.39
C GLN A 121 21.86 -6.22 -17.38
#